data_AF-I3ZV02-F1
#
_entry.id   AF-I3ZV02-F1
#
_cell.length_a   1.000
_cell.length_b   1.000
_cell.length_c   1.000
_cell.angle_alpha   90.00
_cell.angle_beta   90.00
_cell.angle_gamma   90.00
#
_symmetry.space_group_name_H-M   'P 1'
#
loop_
_entity.id
_entity.type
_entity.pdbx_description
1 polymer ?
#
loop_
_entity_poly.entity_id
_entity_poly.type
_entity_poly.pdbx_seq_one_letter_code
_entity_poly.pdbx_strand_id
1 'polypeptide(L)'
;MVSKLLALEAYPNLRDLDFRILRGVELNMRHHRWVPLEDVARFARVDVETASFRLGKLDDWGLVVRRGDIGYIGYQLTIHGYDVLAIRALARKGVVEAINPAQVGVGKDADVYVGITPSGERVAVKFNRIGGRTASRRASYHRHVFKDKHHTSWLYVSRLIAKKEYEALTLLSPIARVPRPIAWNRHVVVMEFVEGTELAELRDTDLSREEAGEILEKVLEEYLKIVRFGIVHSDMSEFNIVLTEGGILIIDWAQYITTAHPESYELLKRDVTVLLNAFRRRWRVERNFDEIWPAFEEAWRESRGEGDGD
;
A
#
# COMPACT_ATOMS: atom_id res chain seq x y z
N MET A 1 4.33 19.45 -6.13
CA MET A 1 3.66 19.22 -7.42
C MET A 1 2.95 17.88 -7.31
N VAL A 2 1.62 17.87 -7.21
CA VAL A 2 0.82 16.63 -7.11
C VAL A 2 1.18 15.77 -8.32
N SER A 3 1.68 14.56 -8.10
CA SER A 3 2.00 13.65 -9.21
C SER A 3 0.68 13.28 -9.87
N LYS A 4 0.33 13.95 -10.96
CA LYS A 4 -0.85 13.62 -11.75
C LYS A 4 -0.75 12.15 -12.13
N LEU A 5 -1.83 11.40 -11.93
CA LEU A 5 -1.86 9.98 -12.27
C LEU A 5 -1.91 9.87 -13.81
N LEU A 6 -0.73 9.90 -14.47
CA LEU A 6 -0.59 9.82 -15.93
C LEU A 6 -1.37 8.65 -16.53
N ALA A 7 -1.52 7.58 -15.76
CA ALA A 7 -2.35 6.44 -16.12
C ALA A 7 -3.81 6.82 -16.41
N LEU A 8 -4.43 7.73 -15.65
CA LEU A 8 -5.81 8.18 -15.90
C LEU A 8 -5.93 9.04 -17.15
N GLU A 9 -4.87 9.74 -17.56
CA GLU A 9 -4.86 10.52 -18.81
C GLU A 9 -4.70 9.63 -20.04
N ALA A 10 -3.83 8.62 -19.93
CA ALA A 10 -3.60 7.67 -21.01
C ALA A 10 -4.78 6.71 -21.19
N TYR A 11 -5.42 6.27 -20.10
CA TYR A 11 -6.40 5.18 -20.11
C TYR A 11 -7.55 5.32 -21.13
N PRO A 12 -8.21 6.49 -21.32
CA PRO A 12 -9.26 6.66 -22.31
C PRO A 12 -8.82 6.44 -23.77
N ASN A 13 -7.52 6.58 -24.04
CA ASN A 13 -6.93 6.43 -25.37
C ASN A 13 -6.43 5.00 -25.64
N LEU A 14 -6.48 4.12 -24.64
CA LEU A 14 -6.02 2.74 -24.74
C LEU A 14 -7.10 1.82 -25.30
N ARG A 15 -6.67 0.92 -26.18
CA ARG A 15 -7.46 -0.12 -26.83
C ARG A 15 -7.16 -1.48 -26.18
N ASP A 16 -8.03 -2.47 -26.40
CA ASP A 16 -7.81 -3.82 -25.86
C ASP A 16 -6.47 -4.44 -26.29
N LEU A 17 -6.01 -4.13 -27.49
CA LEU A 17 -4.70 -4.55 -27.97
C LEU A 17 -3.56 -3.97 -27.11
N ASP A 18 -3.68 -2.73 -26.64
CA ASP A 18 -2.65 -2.10 -25.80
C ASP A 18 -2.53 -2.78 -24.46
N PHE A 19 -3.66 -3.09 -23.82
CA PHE A 19 -3.65 -3.85 -22.58
C PHE A 19 -3.04 -5.24 -22.77
N ARG A 20 -3.24 -5.87 -23.93
CA ARG A 20 -2.60 -7.15 -24.26
C ARG A 20 -1.09 -7.01 -24.46
N ILE A 21 -0.64 -5.96 -25.13
CA ILE A 21 0.78 -5.63 -25.34
C ILE A 21 1.46 -5.32 -24.00
N LEU A 22 0.89 -4.43 -23.19
CA LEU A 22 1.39 -4.09 -21.85
C LEU A 22 1.49 -5.33 -20.95
N ARG A 23 0.48 -6.22 -21.01
CA ARG A 23 0.51 -7.50 -20.29
C ARG A 23 1.60 -8.43 -20.82
N GLY A 24 1.89 -8.40 -22.13
CA GLY A 24 3.01 -9.12 -22.73
C GLY A 24 4.36 -8.63 -22.22
N VAL A 25 4.54 -7.31 -22.05
CA VAL A 25 5.72 -6.76 -21.39
C VAL A 25 5.77 -7.23 -19.93
N GLU A 26 4.71 -7.00 -19.14
CA GLU A 26 4.64 -7.37 -17.73
C GLU A 26 5.03 -8.83 -17.47
N LEU A 27 4.43 -9.78 -18.20
CA LEU A 27 4.63 -11.21 -17.94
C LEU A 27 5.99 -11.73 -18.40
N ASN A 28 6.63 -11.08 -19.37
CA ASN A 28 7.97 -11.45 -19.83
C ASN A 28 9.09 -10.76 -19.03
N MET A 29 8.80 -9.68 -18.28
CA MET A 29 9.78 -9.04 -17.37
C MET A 29 10.30 -9.98 -16.26
N ARG A 30 9.65 -11.12 -16.02
CA ARG A 30 10.13 -12.16 -15.10
C ARG A 30 11.35 -12.93 -15.64
N HIS A 31 11.51 -12.96 -16.96
CA HIS A 31 12.56 -13.71 -17.68
C HIS A 31 13.58 -12.77 -18.34
N HIS A 32 13.19 -11.53 -18.60
CA HIS A 32 14.00 -10.54 -19.29
C HIS A 32 14.10 -9.26 -18.48
N ARG A 33 15.32 -8.70 -18.39
CA ARG A 33 15.47 -7.33 -17.91
C ARG A 33 14.81 -6.35 -18.89
N TRP A 34 15.08 -6.47 -20.19
CA TRP A 34 14.41 -5.73 -21.26
C TRP A 34 13.70 -6.74 -22.16
N VAL A 35 12.37 -6.67 -22.26
CA VAL A 35 11.58 -7.65 -23.00
C VAL A 35 11.76 -7.43 -24.50
N PRO A 36 12.24 -8.41 -25.28
CA PRO A 36 12.39 -8.28 -26.72
C PRO A 36 11.06 -7.97 -27.41
N LEU A 37 11.09 -7.11 -28.42
CA LEU A 37 9.92 -6.74 -29.23
C LEU A 37 9.19 -7.97 -29.79
N GLU A 38 9.94 -8.96 -30.27
CA GLU A 38 9.43 -10.20 -30.86
C GLU A 38 8.65 -11.03 -29.84
N ASP A 39 9.09 -11.05 -28.57
CA ASP A 39 8.41 -11.76 -27.50
C ASP A 39 7.09 -11.07 -27.11
N VAL A 40 7.07 -9.73 -27.14
CA VAL A 40 5.83 -8.95 -26.95
C VAL A 40 4.85 -9.21 -28.10
N ALA A 41 5.32 -9.19 -29.34
CA ALA A 41 4.50 -9.45 -30.53
C ALA A 41 3.89 -10.87 -30.48
N ARG A 42 4.73 -11.88 -30.18
CA ARG A 42 4.30 -13.27 -30.02
C ARG A 42 3.25 -13.42 -28.93
N PHE A 43 3.44 -12.78 -27.78
CA PHE A 43 2.47 -12.81 -26.69
C PHE A 43 1.14 -12.15 -27.09
N ALA A 44 1.20 -10.99 -27.73
CA ALA A 44 0.03 -10.22 -28.12
C ALA A 44 -0.73 -10.80 -29.34
N ARG A 45 -0.12 -11.79 -30.02
CA ARG A 45 -0.63 -12.42 -31.24
C ARG A 45 -0.83 -11.42 -32.38
N VAL A 46 0.18 -10.59 -32.59
CA VAL A 46 0.26 -9.62 -33.69
C VAL A 46 1.63 -9.72 -34.35
N ASP A 47 1.76 -9.18 -35.55
CA ASP A 47 3.05 -9.04 -36.21
C ASP A 47 3.95 -8.01 -35.49
N VAL A 48 5.25 -8.07 -35.79
CA VAL A 48 6.28 -7.23 -35.16
C VAL A 48 6.08 -5.75 -35.46
N GLU A 49 5.59 -5.40 -36.65
CA GLU A 49 5.36 -4.01 -37.06
C GLU A 49 4.22 -3.39 -36.26
N THR A 50 3.10 -4.10 -36.13
CA THR A 50 1.96 -3.72 -35.29
C THR A 50 2.39 -3.57 -33.84
N ALA A 51 3.14 -4.52 -33.28
CA ALA A 51 3.63 -4.44 -31.91
C ALA A 51 4.54 -3.20 -31.72
N SER A 52 5.48 -2.98 -32.63
CA SER A 52 6.41 -1.85 -32.61
C SER A 52 5.67 -0.51 -32.64
N PHE A 53 4.71 -0.35 -33.56
CA PHE A 53 3.90 0.86 -33.68
C PHE A 53 3.11 1.16 -32.40
N ARG A 54 2.49 0.15 -31.77
CA ARG A 54 1.77 0.34 -30.51
C ARG A 54 2.71 0.64 -29.36
N LEU A 55 3.82 -0.09 -29.25
CA LEU A 55 4.81 0.14 -28.20
C LEU A 55 5.44 1.54 -28.30
N GLY A 56 5.63 2.08 -29.51
CA GLY A 56 6.03 3.48 -29.70
C GLY A 56 5.04 4.45 -29.06
N LYS A 57 3.74 4.29 -29.33
CA LYS A 57 2.71 5.12 -28.69
C LYS A 57 2.64 4.95 -27.17
N LEU A 58 2.85 3.73 -26.68
CA LEU A 58 2.86 3.44 -25.25
C LEU A 58 4.11 4.04 -24.56
N ASP A 59 5.23 4.14 -25.26
CA ASP A 59 6.45 4.83 -24.83
C ASP A 59 6.23 6.34 -24.78
N ASP A 60 5.59 6.92 -25.81
CA ASP A 60 5.21 8.35 -25.85
C ASP A 60 4.30 8.74 -24.67
N TRP A 61 3.40 7.84 -24.25
CA TRP A 61 2.55 8.02 -23.06
C TRP A 61 3.26 7.64 -21.74
N GLY A 62 4.53 7.25 -21.77
CA GLY A 62 5.31 6.89 -20.60
C GLY A 62 4.83 5.62 -19.89
N LEU A 63 4.10 4.73 -20.57
CA LEU A 63 3.59 3.46 -20.02
C LEU A 63 4.62 2.33 -20.14
N VAL A 64 5.50 2.41 -21.13
CA VAL A 64 6.70 1.59 -21.26
C VAL A 64 7.92 2.48 -21.43
N VAL A 65 9.12 1.92 -21.25
CA VAL A 65 10.37 2.52 -21.72
C VAL A 65 10.94 1.62 -22.80
N ARG A 66 11.27 2.21 -23.95
CA ARG A 66 12.01 1.56 -25.04
C ARG A 66 13.52 1.67 -24.82
N ARG A 67 14.25 0.61 -25.19
CA ARG A 67 15.71 0.60 -25.24
C ARG A 67 16.22 -0.11 -26.50
N GLY A 68 17.23 0.48 -27.15
CA GLY A 68 17.77 -0.02 -28.43
C GLY A 68 19.30 -0.17 -28.49
N ASP A 69 20.02 0.26 -27.47
CA ASP A 69 21.49 0.20 -27.35
C ASP A 69 22.02 -1.16 -26.85
N ILE A 70 21.17 -2.19 -26.80
CA ILE A 70 21.46 -3.50 -26.17
C ILE A 70 21.56 -4.65 -27.19
N GLY A 71 21.73 -4.34 -28.47
CA GLY A 71 21.81 -5.34 -29.56
C GLY A 71 20.45 -5.85 -30.06
N TYR A 72 19.36 -5.44 -29.42
CA TYR A 72 17.98 -5.65 -29.85
C TYR A 72 17.07 -4.52 -29.32
N ILE A 73 15.85 -4.43 -29.83
CA ILE A 73 14.84 -3.50 -29.29
C ILE A 73 14.14 -4.19 -28.12
N GLY A 74 14.29 -3.63 -26.92
CA GLY A 74 13.69 -4.12 -25.71
C GLY A 74 12.79 -3.11 -25.01
N TYR A 75 11.85 -3.59 -24.20
CA TYR A 75 10.91 -2.76 -23.46
C TYR A 75 10.83 -3.14 -21.98
N GLN A 76 10.56 -2.15 -21.13
CA GLN A 76 10.17 -2.36 -19.73
C GLN A 76 8.88 -1.62 -19.43
N LEU A 77 8.06 -2.18 -18.53
CA LEU A 77 6.89 -1.49 -18.03
C LEU A 77 7.31 -0.38 -17.05
N THR A 78 6.70 0.80 -17.17
CA THR A 78 6.83 1.85 -16.15
C THR A 78 5.85 1.63 -15.01
N ILE A 79 5.96 2.46 -13.97
CA ILE A 79 4.94 2.50 -12.92
C ILE A 79 3.56 2.90 -13.47
N HIS A 80 3.50 3.78 -14.47
CA HIS A 80 2.25 4.21 -15.09
C HIS A 80 1.65 3.12 -15.99
N GLY A 81 2.49 2.36 -16.70
CA GLY A 81 2.05 1.14 -17.41
C GLY A 81 1.46 0.10 -16.46
N TYR A 82 2.02 0.01 -15.26
CA TYR A 82 1.52 -0.90 -14.22
C TYR A 82 0.18 -0.42 -13.62
N ASP A 83 0.03 0.89 -13.43
CA ASP A 83 -1.23 1.53 -13.01
C ASP A 83 -2.37 1.23 -13.98
N VAL A 84 -2.19 1.47 -15.29
CA VAL A 84 -3.26 1.24 -16.27
C VAL A 84 -3.69 -0.23 -16.31
N LEU A 85 -2.75 -1.17 -16.12
CA LEU A 85 -3.05 -2.59 -16.05
C LEU A 85 -3.84 -2.95 -14.78
N ALA A 86 -3.53 -2.33 -13.64
CA ALA A 86 -4.26 -2.51 -12.40
C ALA A 86 -5.68 -1.92 -12.48
N ILE A 87 -5.81 -0.68 -12.98
CA ILE A 87 -7.09 0.00 -13.20
C ILE A 87 -7.97 -0.83 -14.13
N ARG A 88 -7.43 -1.31 -15.27
CA ARG A 88 -8.17 -2.17 -16.21
C ARG A 88 -8.71 -3.43 -15.54
N ALA A 89 -7.90 -4.06 -14.68
CA ALA A 89 -8.30 -5.29 -14.00
C ALA A 89 -9.40 -5.04 -12.96
N LEU A 90 -9.33 -3.93 -12.21
CA LEU A 90 -10.35 -3.55 -11.22
C LEU A 90 -11.66 -3.16 -11.91
N ALA A 91 -11.59 -2.39 -13.01
CA ALA A 91 -12.75 -2.01 -13.81
C ALA A 91 -13.45 -3.23 -14.44
N ARG A 92 -12.69 -4.15 -15.04
CA ARG A 92 -13.28 -5.38 -15.62
C ARG A 92 -13.91 -6.32 -14.59
N LYS A 93 -13.51 -6.22 -13.32
CA LYS A 93 -14.12 -6.96 -12.21
C LYS A 93 -15.34 -6.25 -11.62
N GLY A 94 -15.70 -5.07 -12.11
CA GLY A 94 -16.80 -4.27 -11.55
C GLY A 94 -16.48 -3.69 -10.16
N VAL A 95 -15.20 -3.56 -9.80
CA VAL A 95 -14.80 -3.03 -8.49
C VAL A 95 -14.76 -1.50 -8.50
N VAL A 96 -14.25 -0.91 -9.58
CA VAL A 96 -14.09 0.54 -9.73
C VAL A 96 -14.56 0.93 -11.13
N GLU A 97 -15.53 1.84 -11.21
CA GLU A 97 -16.02 2.44 -12.46
C GLU A 97 -15.22 3.71 -12.82
N ALA A 98 -14.98 4.58 -11.84
CA ALA A 98 -14.26 5.83 -12.02
C ALA A 98 -13.26 6.09 -10.88
N ILE A 99 -12.21 6.87 -11.15
CA ILE A 99 -11.25 7.35 -10.15
C ILE A 99 -11.16 8.86 -10.29
N ASN A 100 -11.39 9.58 -9.20
CA ASN A 100 -11.18 11.01 -9.14
C ASN A 100 -9.68 11.32 -9.20
N PRO A 101 -9.21 12.18 -10.13
CA PRO A 101 -7.80 12.52 -10.25
C PRO A 101 -7.26 13.35 -9.07
N ALA A 102 -8.13 13.97 -8.27
CA ALA A 102 -7.74 14.63 -7.03
C ALA A 102 -7.37 13.58 -5.97
N GLN A 103 -6.13 13.65 -5.50
CA GLN A 103 -5.66 12.81 -4.39
C GLN A 103 -6.37 13.24 -3.11
N VAL A 104 -6.77 12.25 -2.30
CA VAL A 104 -7.36 12.50 -0.98
C VAL A 104 -6.35 12.25 0.13
N GLY A 105 -5.33 11.44 -0.13
CA GLY A 105 -4.20 11.27 0.78
C GLY A 105 -2.90 11.06 0.00
N VAL A 106 -1.82 11.72 0.44
CA VAL A 106 -0.48 11.54 -0.11
C VAL A 106 0.41 10.94 0.97
N GLY A 107 0.50 9.62 0.97
CA GLY A 107 1.48 8.91 1.77
C GLY A 107 2.88 9.06 1.17
N LYS A 108 3.90 8.99 2.03
CA LYS A 108 5.31 8.98 1.61
C LYS A 108 5.62 7.88 0.59
N ASP A 109 4.91 6.75 0.66
CA ASP A 109 5.12 5.56 -0.17
C ASP A 109 3.85 5.06 -0.90
N ALA A 110 2.76 5.83 -0.89
CA ALA A 110 1.53 5.48 -1.58
C ALA A 110 0.76 6.72 -2.06
N ASP A 111 0.02 6.58 -3.14
CA ASP A 111 -0.93 7.58 -3.60
C ASP A 111 -2.36 7.05 -3.37
N VAL A 112 -3.22 7.81 -2.68
CA VAL A 112 -4.60 7.41 -2.39
C VAL A 112 -5.57 8.32 -3.14
N TYR A 113 -6.44 7.70 -3.93
CA TYR A 113 -7.47 8.38 -4.71
C TYR A 113 -8.86 7.91 -4.29
N VAL A 114 -9.87 8.76 -4.50
CA VAL A 114 -11.27 8.33 -4.40
C VAL A 114 -11.67 7.64 -5.70
N GLY A 115 -12.15 6.41 -5.58
CA GLY A 115 -12.84 5.69 -6.63
C GLY A 115 -14.35 5.70 -6.42
N ILE A 116 -15.08 5.43 -7.51
CA ILE A 116 -16.53 5.20 -7.51
C ILE A 116 -16.77 3.79 -8.02
N THR A 117 -17.56 2.99 -7.31
CA THR A 117 -18.00 1.66 -7.75
C THR A 117 -19.10 1.78 -8.80
N PRO A 118 -19.43 0.71 -9.56
CA PRO A 118 -20.59 0.71 -10.46
C PRO A 118 -21.95 0.95 -9.76
N SER A 119 -22.02 0.77 -8.43
CA SER A 119 -23.20 1.10 -7.62
C SER A 119 -23.26 2.58 -7.20
N GLY A 120 -22.23 3.39 -7.54
CA GLY A 120 -22.14 4.80 -7.14
C GLY A 120 -21.52 5.03 -5.76
N GLU A 121 -21.02 3.99 -5.09
CA GLU A 121 -20.42 4.10 -3.76
C GLU A 121 -18.97 4.59 -3.85
N ARG A 122 -18.54 5.38 -2.86
CA ARG A 122 -17.15 5.86 -2.76
C ARG A 122 -16.26 4.76 -2.17
N VAL A 123 -15.07 4.59 -2.76
CA VAL A 123 -14.03 3.67 -2.29
C VAL A 123 -12.67 4.37 -2.28
N ALA A 124 -11.76 3.95 -1.41
CA ALA A 124 -10.37 4.39 -1.45
C ALA A 124 -9.56 3.46 -2.36
N VAL A 125 -8.81 4.04 -3.30
CA VAL A 125 -7.92 3.32 -4.23
C VAL A 125 -6.48 3.71 -3.93
N LYS A 126 -5.77 2.84 -3.21
CA LYS A 126 -4.39 3.05 -2.77
C LYS A 126 -3.40 2.39 -3.75
N PHE A 127 -2.57 3.19 -4.40
CA PHE A 127 -1.47 2.75 -5.26
C PHE A 127 -0.17 2.74 -4.46
N ASN A 128 0.43 1.56 -4.27
CA ASN A 128 1.70 1.42 -3.55
C ASN A 128 2.91 1.80 -4.45
N ARG A 129 3.78 2.71 -3.98
CA ARG A 129 4.85 3.38 -4.75
C ARG A 129 6.26 3.12 -4.22
N ILE A 130 6.53 1.92 -3.74
CA ILE A 130 7.81 1.58 -3.11
C ILE A 130 8.97 1.70 -4.10
N GLY A 131 10.03 2.40 -3.67
CA GLY A 131 11.24 2.61 -4.45
C GLY A 131 11.25 3.88 -5.31
N GLY A 132 10.14 4.62 -5.41
CA GLY A 132 10.10 5.89 -6.15
C GLY A 132 10.63 7.11 -5.38
N ARG A 133 10.42 7.15 -4.05
CA ARG A 133 10.56 8.38 -3.24
C ARG A 133 11.61 8.35 -2.12
N THR A 134 12.04 7.19 -1.60
CA THR A 134 13.06 7.13 -0.52
C THR A 134 14.18 6.10 -0.75
N ALA A 135 15.43 6.56 -0.71
CA ALA A 135 16.63 5.74 -0.92
C ALA A 135 16.95 4.78 0.24
N SER A 136 16.60 5.14 1.49
CA SER A 136 16.85 4.30 2.67
C SER A 136 15.97 3.04 2.71
N ARG A 137 14.69 3.16 2.34
CA ARG A 137 13.75 2.03 2.23
C ARG A 137 14.09 1.08 1.09
N ARG A 138 14.75 1.57 0.02
CA ARG A 138 15.29 0.72 -1.06
C ARG A 138 16.25 -0.34 -0.49
N ALA A 139 17.12 0.01 0.47
CA ALA A 139 18.14 -0.91 0.97
C ALA A 139 17.59 -2.02 1.89
N SER A 140 16.61 -1.71 2.75
CA SER A 140 16.04 -2.67 3.71
C SER A 140 15.21 -3.77 3.02
N TYR A 141 14.33 -3.38 2.09
CA TYR A 141 13.55 -4.32 1.28
C TYR A 141 14.41 -5.13 0.31
N HIS A 142 15.47 -4.52 -0.24
CA HIS A 142 16.39 -5.20 -1.15
C HIS A 142 17.07 -6.41 -0.50
N ARG A 143 17.41 -6.32 0.79
CA ARG A 143 18.12 -7.41 1.48
C ARG A 143 17.22 -8.62 1.80
N HIS A 144 15.96 -8.38 2.17
CA HIS A 144 15.03 -9.44 2.58
C HIS A 144 14.29 -10.11 1.42
N VAL A 145 13.95 -9.37 0.35
CA VAL A 145 13.07 -9.88 -0.74
C VAL A 145 13.84 -10.40 -1.96
N PHE A 146 15.10 -9.99 -2.12
CA PHE A 146 15.86 -10.18 -3.37
C PHE A 146 17.05 -11.14 -3.25
N LYS A 147 17.22 -11.82 -2.11
CA LYS A 147 18.38 -12.67 -1.84
C LYS A 147 18.62 -13.75 -2.92
N ASP A 148 17.54 -14.22 -3.57
CA ASP A 148 17.58 -15.34 -4.53
C ASP A 148 16.88 -15.06 -5.88
N LYS A 149 16.73 -13.79 -6.30
CA LYS A 149 15.98 -13.45 -7.53
C LYS A 149 16.86 -12.83 -8.61
N HIS A 150 16.95 -13.49 -9.78
CA HIS A 150 17.76 -13.07 -10.92
C HIS A 150 17.42 -11.66 -11.46
N HIS A 151 16.15 -11.24 -11.40
CA HIS A 151 15.69 -9.89 -11.74
C HIS A 151 14.40 -9.57 -10.99
N THR A 152 14.38 -8.49 -10.21
CA THR A 152 13.16 -8.08 -9.51
C THR A 152 12.94 -6.59 -9.72
N SER A 153 11.85 -6.26 -10.42
CA SER A 153 11.42 -4.87 -10.62
C SER A 153 10.82 -4.30 -9.35
N TRP A 154 10.98 -2.99 -9.12
CA TRP A 154 10.25 -2.27 -8.05
C TRP A 154 8.74 -2.44 -8.14
N LEU A 155 8.20 -2.68 -9.34
CA LEU A 155 6.78 -3.04 -9.55
C LEU A 155 6.38 -4.32 -8.80
N TYR A 156 7.29 -5.29 -8.74
CA TYR A 156 7.06 -6.54 -8.03
C TYR A 156 7.08 -6.33 -6.50
N VAL A 157 7.97 -5.49 -5.99
CA VAL A 157 7.98 -5.13 -4.55
C VAL A 157 6.70 -4.41 -4.16
N SER A 158 6.30 -3.38 -4.92
CA SER A 158 5.05 -2.67 -4.69
C SER A 158 3.83 -3.60 -4.72
N ARG A 159 3.87 -4.64 -5.58
CA ARG A 159 2.84 -5.69 -5.60
C ARG A 159 2.81 -6.51 -4.32
N LEU A 160 3.96 -6.96 -3.82
CA LEU A 160 4.02 -7.75 -2.59
C LEU A 160 3.52 -6.96 -1.39
N ILE A 161 3.81 -5.67 -1.33
CA ILE A 161 3.39 -4.80 -0.24
C ILE A 161 1.88 -4.54 -0.29
N ALA A 162 1.33 -4.25 -1.47
CA ALA A 162 -0.11 -4.15 -1.64
C ALA A 162 -0.84 -5.46 -1.28
N LYS A 163 -0.24 -6.62 -1.63
CA LYS A 163 -0.77 -7.93 -1.25
C LYS A 163 -0.80 -8.08 0.28
N LYS A 164 0.32 -7.79 0.92
CA LYS A 164 0.51 -7.87 2.36
C LYS A 164 -0.50 -6.98 3.09
N GLU A 165 -0.65 -5.73 2.66
CA GLU A 165 -1.65 -4.81 3.22
C GLU A 165 -3.09 -5.33 3.07
N TYR A 166 -3.46 -5.82 1.88
CA TYR A 166 -4.79 -6.40 1.66
C TYR A 166 -5.04 -7.64 2.55
N GLU A 167 -4.03 -8.49 2.73
CA GLU A 167 -4.09 -9.66 3.62
C GLU A 167 -4.28 -9.23 5.08
N ALA A 168 -3.55 -8.23 5.57
CA ALA A 168 -3.75 -7.67 6.91
C ALA A 168 -5.15 -7.11 7.10
N LEU A 169 -5.62 -6.27 6.17
CA LEU A 169 -6.97 -5.70 6.25
C LEU A 169 -8.04 -6.80 6.25
N THR A 170 -7.83 -7.88 5.50
CA THR A 170 -8.78 -9.00 5.45
C THR A 170 -8.88 -9.73 6.79
N LEU A 171 -7.75 -9.89 7.47
CA LEU A 171 -7.69 -10.51 8.80
C LEU A 171 -8.24 -9.59 9.89
N LEU A 172 -7.97 -8.29 9.78
CA LEU A 172 -8.24 -7.31 10.83
C LEU A 172 -9.65 -6.70 10.75
N SER A 173 -10.23 -6.50 9.56
CA SER A 173 -11.52 -5.82 9.42
C SER A 173 -12.69 -6.45 10.21
N PRO A 174 -12.75 -7.77 10.45
CA PRO A 174 -13.81 -8.35 11.28
C PRO A 174 -13.66 -8.10 12.77
N ILE A 175 -12.44 -7.81 13.25
CA ILE A 175 -12.11 -7.75 14.67
C ILE A 175 -11.67 -6.35 15.13
N ALA A 176 -11.23 -5.51 14.20
CA ALA A 176 -10.58 -4.24 14.48
C ALA A 176 -11.09 -3.09 13.61
N ARG A 177 -10.91 -1.86 14.10
CA ARG A 177 -11.22 -0.59 13.43
C ARG A 177 -10.15 -0.28 12.39
N VAL A 178 -10.25 -0.97 11.26
CA VAL A 178 -9.42 -0.77 10.07
C VAL A 178 -10.32 -0.61 8.84
N PRO A 179 -9.85 0.01 7.73
CA PRO A 179 -10.63 0.08 6.51
C PRO A 179 -11.03 -1.31 6.01
N ARG A 180 -12.30 -1.53 5.68
CA ARG A 180 -12.73 -2.81 5.11
C ARG A 180 -12.09 -3.01 3.72
N PRO A 181 -11.37 -4.12 3.48
CA PRO A 181 -10.80 -4.39 2.15
C PRO A 181 -11.88 -4.79 1.16
N ILE A 182 -11.74 -4.37 -0.10
CA ILE A 182 -12.68 -4.66 -1.18
C ILE A 182 -12.00 -5.53 -2.24
N ALA A 183 -10.85 -5.09 -2.76
CA ALA A 183 -10.10 -5.85 -3.76
C ALA A 183 -8.62 -5.53 -3.76
N TRP A 184 -7.83 -6.44 -4.32
CA TRP A 184 -6.42 -6.22 -4.59
C TRP A 184 -6.09 -6.59 -6.03
N ASN A 185 -5.29 -5.75 -6.69
CA ASN A 185 -4.68 -6.07 -7.97
C ASN A 185 -3.32 -5.40 -8.11
N ARG A 186 -2.27 -6.19 -8.40
CA ARG A 186 -0.91 -5.67 -8.58
C ARG A 186 -0.46 -4.90 -7.34
N HIS A 187 -0.10 -3.63 -7.47
CA HIS A 187 0.28 -2.74 -6.37
C HIS A 187 -0.88 -1.89 -5.84
N VAL A 188 -2.12 -2.19 -6.26
CA VAL A 188 -3.31 -1.41 -5.90
C VAL A 188 -4.18 -2.19 -4.93
N VAL A 189 -4.57 -1.53 -3.84
CA VAL A 189 -5.57 -1.99 -2.87
C VAL A 189 -6.78 -1.08 -3.00
N VAL A 190 -7.97 -1.67 -3.13
CA VAL A 190 -9.26 -0.99 -3.03
C VAL A 190 -9.86 -1.35 -1.68
N MET A 191 -10.24 -0.36 -0.92
CA MET A 191 -10.82 -0.50 0.41
C MET A 191 -11.94 0.52 0.62
N GLU A 192 -12.66 0.38 1.73
CA GLU A 192 -13.65 1.34 2.18
C GLU A 192 -13.11 2.76 2.17
N PHE A 193 -13.90 3.70 1.64
CA PHE A 193 -13.63 5.10 1.79
C PHE A 193 -14.12 5.55 3.15
N VAL A 194 -13.21 6.07 3.98
CA VAL A 194 -13.54 6.58 5.30
C VAL A 194 -13.34 8.08 5.32
N GLU A 195 -14.39 8.81 5.72
CA GLU A 195 -14.29 10.24 5.99
C GLU A 195 -13.74 10.44 7.39
N GLY A 196 -12.68 11.23 7.47
CA GLY A 196 -12.01 11.53 8.73
C GLY A 196 -10.78 12.39 8.51
N THR A 197 -10.16 12.75 9.63
CA THR A 197 -8.96 13.58 9.66
C THR A 197 -7.82 12.76 10.25
N GLU A 198 -6.68 12.73 9.57
CA GLU A 198 -5.47 12.12 10.13
C GLU A 198 -5.08 12.87 11.41
N LEU A 199 -4.78 12.15 12.49
CA LEU A 199 -4.41 12.75 13.76
C LEU A 199 -3.15 13.64 13.62
N ALA A 200 -2.26 13.30 12.67
CA ALA A 200 -1.11 14.12 12.31
C ALA A 200 -1.46 15.49 11.71
N GLU A 201 -2.61 15.65 11.05
CA GLU A 201 -3.04 16.91 10.41
C GLU A 201 -3.67 17.90 11.37
N LEU A 202 -4.20 17.44 12.50
CA LEU A 202 -4.69 18.32 13.55
C LEU A 202 -3.58 19.24 14.03
N ARG A 203 -3.92 20.44 14.48
CA ARG A 203 -3.01 21.30 15.23
C ARG A 203 -3.00 20.86 16.68
N ASP A 204 -1.93 21.20 17.39
CA ASP A 204 -1.80 20.88 18.81
C ASP A 204 -2.89 21.58 19.66
N THR A 205 -3.55 22.61 19.13
CA THR A 205 -4.68 23.32 19.75
C THR A 205 -6.06 22.77 19.39
N ASP A 206 -6.16 21.82 18.45
CA ASP A 206 -7.45 21.33 17.96
C ASP A 206 -8.08 20.30 18.91
N LEU A 207 -7.33 19.81 19.90
CA LEU A 207 -7.80 18.91 20.94
C LEU A 207 -7.38 19.45 22.31
N SER A 208 -8.30 19.40 23.28
CA SER A 208 -7.94 19.51 24.70
C SER A 208 -7.09 18.33 25.15
N ARG A 209 -6.44 18.46 26.31
CA ARG A 209 -5.66 17.37 26.90
C ARG A 209 -6.56 16.17 27.19
N GLU A 210 -7.77 16.43 27.67
CA GLU A 210 -8.75 15.42 28.03
C GLU A 210 -9.20 14.64 26.79
N GLU A 211 -9.60 15.32 25.71
CA GLU A 211 -9.99 14.68 24.43
C GLU A 211 -8.84 13.87 23.82
N ALA A 212 -7.62 14.42 23.80
CA ALA A 212 -6.45 13.68 23.34
C ALA A 212 -6.17 12.45 24.21
N GLY A 213 -6.41 12.53 25.52
CA GLY A 213 -6.31 11.40 26.44
C GLY A 213 -7.30 10.29 26.12
N GLU A 214 -8.56 10.64 25.83
CA GLU A 214 -9.58 9.68 25.42
C GLU A 214 -9.28 9.03 24.06
N ILE A 215 -8.75 9.80 23.11
CA ILE A 215 -8.31 9.26 21.82
C ILE A 215 -7.16 8.28 22.00
N LEU A 216 -6.15 8.63 22.82
CA LEU A 216 -5.03 7.75 23.11
C LEU A 216 -5.51 6.42 23.69
N GLU A 217 -6.43 6.46 24.66
CA GLU A 217 -6.98 5.25 25.28
C GLU A 217 -7.65 4.35 24.24
N LYS A 218 -8.54 4.92 23.41
CA LYS A 218 -9.21 4.18 22.33
C LYS A 218 -8.22 3.56 21.34
N VAL A 219 -7.11 4.25 21.03
CA VAL A 219 -6.06 3.72 20.14
C VAL A 219 -5.30 2.58 20.82
N LEU A 220 -4.97 2.70 22.10
CA LEU A 220 -4.26 1.67 22.86
C LEU A 220 -5.12 0.41 23.01
N GLU A 221 -6.39 0.55 23.38
CA GLU A 221 -7.35 -0.56 23.49
C GLU A 221 -7.50 -1.29 22.15
N GLU A 222 -7.68 -0.53 21.06
CA GLU A 222 -7.82 -1.08 19.73
C GLU A 222 -6.54 -1.79 19.26
N TYR A 223 -5.37 -1.20 19.51
CA TYR A 223 -4.10 -1.81 19.14
C TYR A 223 -3.78 -3.05 19.98
N LEU A 224 -4.10 -3.03 21.28
CA LEU A 224 -3.95 -4.19 22.17
C LEU A 224 -4.73 -5.40 21.65
N LYS A 225 -5.99 -5.19 21.21
CA LYS A 225 -6.81 -6.24 20.58
C LYS A 225 -6.15 -6.81 19.33
N ILE A 226 -5.52 -5.97 18.50
CA ILE A 226 -4.81 -6.40 17.29
C ILE A 226 -3.56 -7.22 17.63
N VAL A 227 -2.81 -6.81 18.66
CA VAL A 227 -1.63 -7.55 19.15
C VAL A 227 -2.03 -8.91 19.71
N ARG A 228 -3.11 -8.98 20.50
CA ARG A 228 -3.66 -10.24 21.03
C ARG A 228 -4.06 -11.20 19.91
N PHE A 229 -4.55 -10.68 18.79
CA PHE A 229 -4.82 -11.49 17.59
C PHE A 229 -3.54 -12.00 16.88
N GLY A 230 -2.37 -11.44 17.19
CA GLY A 230 -1.07 -11.89 16.69
C GLY A 230 -0.49 -10.99 15.60
N ILE A 231 -0.92 -9.74 15.49
CA ILE A 231 -0.41 -8.77 14.52
C ILE A 231 0.21 -7.56 15.23
N VAL A 232 1.41 -7.17 14.80
CA VAL A 232 2.11 -5.94 15.20
C VAL A 232 2.17 -5.01 13.99
N HIS A 233 1.79 -3.75 14.16
CA HIS A 233 1.76 -2.76 13.07
C HIS A 233 3.17 -2.50 12.51
N SER A 234 4.18 -2.43 13.38
CA SER A 234 5.61 -2.24 13.08
C SER A 234 5.97 -0.93 12.37
N ASP A 235 5.05 0.05 12.36
CA ASP A 235 5.28 1.42 11.90
C ASP A 235 4.28 2.39 12.55
N MET A 236 3.77 2.09 13.75
CA MET A 236 2.68 2.83 14.39
C MET A 236 3.10 4.27 14.75
N SER A 237 2.24 5.26 14.45
CA SER A 237 2.47 6.68 14.72
C SER A 237 1.17 7.48 14.62
N GLU A 238 1.20 8.78 14.94
CA GLU A 238 0.05 9.68 14.76
C GLU A 238 -0.40 9.83 13.29
N PHE A 239 0.44 9.48 12.32
CA PHE A 239 0.09 9.51 10.90
C PHE A 239 -0.81 8.33 10.47
N ASN A 240 -0.86 7.27 11.29
CA ASN A 240 -1.62 6.07 10.97
C ASN A 240 -2.97 6.00 11.69
N ILE A 241 -3.36 7.09 12.35
CA ILE A 241 -4.62 7.18 13.11
C ILE A 241 -5.49 8.20 12.41
N VAL A 242 -6.69 7.78 12.02
CA VAL A 242 -7.71 8.65 11.45
C VAL A 242 -8.84 8.79 12.46
N LEU A 243 -9.22 10.03 12.76
CA LEU A 243 -10.39 10.35 13.56
C LEU A 243 -11.60 10.46 12.63
N THR A 244 -12.64 9.71 12.95
CA THR A 244 -13.89 9.60 12.18
C THR A 244 -15.07 9.89 13.10
N GLU A 245 -16.27 10.10 12.54
CA GLU A 245 -17.49 10.20 13.35
C GLU A 245 -17.73 8.94 14.20
N GLY A 246 -17.28 7.77 13.72
CA GLY A 246 -17.40 6.48 14.40
C GLY A 246 -16.31 6.17 15.43
N GLY A 247 -15.39 7.11 15.71
CA GLY A 247 -14.25 6.93 16.59
C GLY A 247 -12.91 6.89 15.84
N ILE A 248 -11.98 6.07 16.29
CA ILE A 248 -10.64 5.94 15.69
C ILE A 248 -10.60 4.85 14.64
N LEU A 249 -9.72 5.02 13.65
CA LEU A 249 -9.38 4.02 12.64
C LEU A 249 -7.86 3.94 12.50
N ILE A 250 -7.31 2.71 12.48
CA ILE A 250 -5.87 2.48 12.26
C ILE A 250 -5.65 2.08 10.79
N ILE A 251 -4.79 2.82 10.09
CA ILE A 251 -4.52 2.68 8.66
C ILE A 251 -3.05 2.32 8.38
N ASP A 252 -2.73 2.06 7.11
CA ASP A 252 -1.39 1.74 6.60
C ASP A 252 -0.73 0.47 7.16
N TRP A 253 -1.35 -0.67 6.83
CA TRP A 253 -0.88 -2.00 7.25
C TRP A 253 0.20 -2.58 6.35
N ALA A 254 0.86 -1.78 5.50
CA ALA A 254 1.86 -2.25 4.54
C ALA A 254 3.07 -2.92 5.19
N GLN A 255 3.43 -2.50 6.41
CA GLN A 255 4.64 -2.98 7.10
C GLN A 255 4.39 -4.11 8.11
N TYR A 256 3.13 -4.40 8.47
CA TYR A 256 2.78 -5.28 9.60
C TYR A 256 3.59 -6.58 9.68
N ILE A 257 3.83 -7.07 10.88
CA ILE A 257 4.43 -8.38 11.11
C ILE A 257 3.56 -9.18 12.05
N THR A 258 3.74 -10.49 12.06
CA THR A 258 3.11 -11.34 13.07
C THR A 258 3.92 -11.34 14.35
N THR A 259 3.29 -11.64 15.47
CA THR A 259 3.98 -11.83 16.77
C THR A 259 4.95 -13.01 16.75
N ALA A 260 4.85 -13.91 15.76
CA ALA A 260 5.82 -14.96 15.51
C ALA A 260 7.17 -14.44 14.97
N HIS A 261 7.22 -13.23 14.41
CA HIS A 261 8.45 -12.65 13.86
C HIS A 261 9.48 -12.39 14.97
N PRO A 262 10.78 -12.70 14.77
CA PRO A 262 11.81 -12.56 15.82
C PRO A 262 11.94 -11.16 16.41
N GLU A 263 11.73 -10.13 15.59
CA GLU A 263 11.82 -8.71 16.01
C GLU A 263 10.48 -8.12 16.49
N SER A 264 9.41 -8.92 16.57
CA SER A 264 8.06 -8.40 16.85
C SER A 264 7.92 -7.73 18.22
N TYR A 265 8.57 -8.27 19.25
CA TYR A 265 8.53 -7.73 20.60
C TYR A 265 9.14 -6.32 20.68
N GLU A 266 10.33 -6.12 20.11
CA GLU A 266 11.01 -4.82 20.09
C GLU A 266 10.28 -3.81 19.19
N LEU A 267 9.73 -4.26 18.07
CA LEU A 267 8.92 -3.39 17.20
C LEU A 267 7.61 -2.96 17.87
N LEU A 268 6.99 -3.84 18.65
CA LEU A 268 5.81 -3.51 19.45
C LEU A 268 6.15 -2.48 20.55
N LYS A 269 7.25 -2.68 21.29
CA LYS A 269 7.75 -1.68 22.26
C LYS A 269 7.93 -0.31 21.62
N ARG A 270 8.55 -0.29 20.44
CA ARG A 270 8.79 0.94 19.68
C ARG A 270 7.48 1.61 19.29
N ASP A 271 6.53 0.85 18.75
CA ASP A 271 5.22 1.37 18.33
C ASP A 271 4.47 2.04 19.50
N VAL A 272 4.38 1.38 20.66
CA VAL A 272 3.76 1.94 21.87
C VAL A 272 4.52 3.19 22.32
N THR A 273 5.85 3.13 22.37
CA THR A 273 6.70 4.26 22.78
C THR A 273 6.52 5.48 21.87
N VAL A 274 6.47 5.29 20.55
CA VAL A 274 6.27 6.37 19.57
C VAL A 274 4.91 7.03 19.78
N LEU A 275 3.87 6.22 19.96
CA LEU A 275 2.51 6.70 20.21
C LEU A 275 2.43 7.55 21.49
N LEU A 276 2.92 7.04 22.63
CA LEU A 276 2.91 7.79 23.90
C LEU A 276 3.69 9.10 23.80
N ASN A 277 4.84 9.08 23.12
CA ASN A 277 5.64 10.29 22.94
C ASN A 277 4.95 11.33 22.06
N ALA A 278 4.23 10.92 21.02
CA ALA A 278 3.47 11.84 20.17
C ALA A 278 2.42 12.59 20.99
N PHE A 279 1.63 11.88 21.80
CA PHE A 279 0.58 12.48 22.62
C PHE A 279 1.13 13.39 23.73
N ARG A 280 2.23 12.99 24.39
CA ARG A 280 2.94 13.84 25.37
C ARG A 280 3.47 15.12 24.75
N ARG A 281 4.07 15.03 23.56
CA ARG A 281 4.69 16.16 22.88
C ARG A 281 3.65 17.18 22.41
N ARG A 282 2.54 16.71 21.85
CA ARG A 282 1.53 17.55 21.19
C ARG A 282 0.46 18.09 22.14
N TRP A 283 -0.08 17.23 23.01
CA TRP A 283 -1.23 17.58 23.86
C TRP A 283 -0.94 17.47 25.37
N ARG A 284 0.32 17.19 25.77
CA ARG A 284 0.74 17.06 27.17
C ARG A 284 -0.04 15.98 27.93
N VAL A 285 -0.49 14.95 27.20
CA VAL A 285 -1.06 13.73 27.79
C VAL A 285 0.10 12.87 28.25
N GLU A 286 0.24 12.72 29.56
CA GLU A 286 1.27 11.88 30.16
C GLU A 286 0.67 10.53 30.54
N ARG A 287 1.35 9.47 30.11
CA ARG A 287 1.07 8.08 30.41
C ARG A 287 2.39 7.37 30.65
N ASN A 288 2.44 6.55 31.69
CA ASN A 288 3.64 5.81 32.02
C ASN A 288 3.72 4.54 31.15
N PHE A 289 4.84 4.35 30.46
CA PHE A 289 5.08 3.16 29.67
C PHE A 289 5.02 1.89 30.55
N ASP A 290 5.56 1.96 31.77
CA ASP A 290 5.63 0.81 32.68
C ASP A 290 4.24 0.37 33.19
N GLU A 291 3.24 1.25 33.11
CA GLU A 291 1.84 0.93 33.46
C GLU A 291 1.09 0.30 32.27
N ILE A 292 1.45 0.67 31.04
CA ILE A 292 0.78 0.23 29.80
C ILE A 292 1.40 -1.05 29.25
N TRP A 293 2.73 -1.16 29.30
CA TRP A 293 3.50 -2.23 28.69
C TRP A 293 3.11 -3.64 29.15
N PRO A 294 2.81 -3.91 30.45
CA PRO A 294 2.44 -5.24 30.89
C PRO A 294 1.28 -5.86 30.11
N ALA A 295 0.24 -5.08 29.80
CA ALA A 295 -0.90 -5.58 29.02
C ALA A 295 -0.51 -5.93 27.57
N PHE A 296 0.34 -5.13 26.93
CA PHE A 296 0.84 -5.42 25.59
C PHE A 296 1.77 -6.62 25.55
N GLU A 297 2.62 -6.78 26.57
CA GLU A 297 3.49 -7.95 26.71
C GLU A 297 2.68 -9.24 26.91
N GLU A 298 1.66 -9.20 27.76
CA GLU A 298 0.72 -10.30 27.96
C GLU A 298 0.01 -10.66 26.65
N ALA A 299 -0.61 -9.69 25.97
CA ALA A 299 -1.27 -9.90 24.68
C ALA A 299 -0.32 -10.49 23.62
N TRP A 300 0.94 -10.04 23.60
CA TRP A 300 1.96 -10.58 22.69
C TRP A 300 2.27 -12.05 23.00
N ARG A 301 2.40 -12.43 24.29
CA ARG A 301 2.62 -13.83 24.70
C ARG A 301 1.40 -14.71 24.43
N GLU A 302 0.20 -14.24 24.79
CA GLU A 302 -1.08 -14.93 24.53
C GLU A 302 -1.22 -15.30 23.05
N SER A 303 -0.94 -14.35 22.15
CA SER A 303 -1.03 -14.57 20.71
C SER A 303 -0.09 -15.66 20.17
N ARG A 304 0.96 -15.99 20.93
CA ARG A 304 1.95 -17.02 20.62
C ARG A 304 1.66 -18.36 21.31
N GLY A 305 0.58 -18.45 22.08
CA GLY A 305 0.29 -19.61 22.93
C GLY A 305 1.23 -19.73 24.12
N GLU A 306 1.91 -18.64 24.49
CA GLU A 306 2.82 -18.54 25.64
C GLU A 306 2.12 -17.88 26.86
N GLY A 307 0.79 -17.77 26.83
CA GLY A 307 0.01 -17.28 27.97
C GLY A 307 0.07 -18.27 29.13
N ASP A 308 -0.01 -17.75 30.35
CA ASP A 308 -0.09 -18.58 31.56
C ASP A 308 -1.33 -19.49 31.43
N GLY A 309 -1.07 -20.78 31.19
CA GLY A 309 -2.09 -21.80 31.24
C GLY A 309 -2.50 -21.99 32.69
N ASP A 310 -3.67 -21.49 33.05
CA ASP A 310 -4.44 -21.98 34.21
C ASP A 310 -4.98 -23.39 33.93
#